data_AF-U2IVL3-F1
#
_entry.id   AF-U2IVL3-F1
#
_cell.length_a   1.000
_cell.length_b   1.000
_cell.length_c   1.000
_cell.angle_alpha   90.00
_cell.angle_beta   90.00
_cell.angle_gamma   90.00
#
_symmetry.space_group_name_H-M   'P 1'
#
loop_
_entity.id
_entity.type
_entity.pdbx_description
1 polymer ?
#
loop_
_entity_poly.entity_id
_entity_poly.type
_entity_poly.pdbx_seq_one_letter_code
_entity_poly.pdbx_strand_id
1 'polypeptide(L)'
;MKTKKIFLFALFLGFGLAVGCKSGNDTPRVTPTPENPQKPNDPQNPQPPENPQQPDQPKQPEDPQKPGDPTPPANPPKPSDYNMAKRMVVTPIESKTKELLSTLKIEEFAWGKEKDAIKLADLLPFVTFSSSEQGGQPYTLTAEDLKLLELVDMKYEEGAHGSDALAFKVRYKGIPGSDFLRIPISRREYFLQKFQVDEAFASKYYLGGMVRQFGVYSGEFLKSYDRTKYAVVLSEPRADHYNNTLTFRGTVNLPRYNKEDLLTLDFEVKGFKPLSSLKDKLTLATSIDLNEWMSGRLKKLKKLDDATVLSTLQFNPKTWLQLASPGIRRSRTELAELVWARDGHDLVGVVSGGLDSRDVYLKDVRFQVKSAHYDKDAATVTIKLELTGANEQAFDGGTTTLVVRSVRL
;
A
#
# COMPACT_ATOMS: atom_id res chain seq x y z
N MET A 1 -31.75 -30.62 -24.84
CA MET A 1 -30.65 -30.19 -23.95
C MET A 1 -31.04 -30.48 -22.51
N LYS A 2 -30.21 -31.25 -21.81
CA LYS A 2 -30.50 -31.85 -20.50
C LYS A 2 -30.18 -30.87 -19.36
N THR A 3 -31.16 -30.70 -18.47
CA THR A 3 -31.10 -29.98 -17.19
C THR A 3 -30.17 -30.67 -16.20
N LYS A 4 -29.25 -29.94 -15.57
CA LYS A 4 -28.45 -30.43 -14.44
C LYS A 4 -28.97 -29.84 -13.13
N LYS A 5 -29.31 -30.74 -12.21
CA LYS A 5 -29.83 -30.50 -10.87
C LYS A 5 -28.70 -30.13 -9.90
N ILE A 6 -29.03 -29.22 -9.01
CA ILE A 6 -28.28 -28.78 -7.84
C ILE A 6 -28.34 -29.88 -6.77
N PHE A 7 -27.22 -30.21 -6.15
CA PHE A 7 -27.16 -31.05 -4.94
C PHE A 7 -26.75 -30.19 -3.74
N LEU A 8 -27.66 -30.15 -2.77
CA LEU A 8 -27.56 -29.50 -1.47
C LEU A 8 -27.18 -30.58 -0.45
N PHE A 9 -26.11 -30.39 0.33
CA PHE A 9 -25.76 -31.29 1.44
C PHE A 9 -26.07 -30.59 2.76
N ALA A 10 -27.05 -31.12 3.47
CA ALA A 10 -27.36 -30.82 4.87
C ALA A 10 -26.85 -32.00 5.72
N LEU A 11 -26.24 -31.71 6.87
CA LEU A 11 -26.04 -32.69 7.93
C LEU A 11 -26.49 -32.06 9.26
N PHE A 12 -27.46 -32.72 9.90
CA PHE A 12 -28.05 -32.37 11.18
C PHE A 12 -27.39 -33.15 12.33
N LEU A 13 -27.08 -32.40 13.40
CA LEU A 13 -27.32 -32.63 14.84
C LEU A 13 -27.10 -33.99 15.55
N GLY A 14 -26.49 -33.87 16.74
CA GLY A 14 -26.78 -34.63 17.98
C GLY A 14 -25.89 -34.08 19.12
N PHE A 15 -26.30 -33.10 19.93
CA PHE A 15 -27.14 -33.10 21.15
C PHE A 15 -26.60 -33.92 22.34
N GLY A 16 -26.34 -33.20 23.45
CA GLY A 16 -26.07 -33.74 24.79
C GLY A 16 -25.92 -32.63 25.82
N LEU A 17 -27.02 -32.26 26.48
CA LEU A 17 -27.13 -31.35 27.63
C LEU A 17 -27.47 -32.16 28.89
N ALA A 18 -26.87 -31.84 30.04
CA ALA A 18 -27.52 -31.73 31.36
C ALA A 18 -26.54 -31.17 32.43
N VAL A 19 -26.81 -30.00 33.06
CA VAL A 19 -27.41 -29.75 34.41
C VAL A 19 -26.59 -30.35 35.58
N GLY A 20 -26.16 -29.69 36.66
CA GLY A 20 -26.33 -28.31 37.16
C GLY A 20 -25.70 -28.11 38.58
N CYS A 21 -25.76 -26.85 39.04
CA CYS A 21 -25.79 -26.26 40.41
C CYS A 21 -24.83 -26.68 41.57
N LYS A 22 -23.94 -25.73 41.93
CA LYS A 22 -23.89 -24.86 43.14
C LYS A 22 -23.79 -25.46 44.57
N SER A 23 -22.65 -25.18 45.25
CA SER A 23 -22.51 -24.61 46.61
C SER A 23 -21.06 -24.06 46.72
N GLY A 24 -20.70 -22.92 47.31
CA GLY A 24 -21.21 -22.18 48.47
C GLY A 24 -20.22 -22.36 49.63
N ASN A 25 -19.33 -21.39 49.87
CA ASN A 25 -18.77 -20.98 51.19
C ASN A 25 -17.72 -19.84 51.04
N ASP A 26 -18.16 -18.61 51.34
CA ASP A 26 -17.63 -17.60 52.29
C ASP A 26 -16.13 -17.71 52.69
N THR A 27 -15.28 -16.66 52.72
CA THR A 27 -15.40 -15.34 53.39
C THR A 27 -14.17 -14.44 53.01
N PRO A 28 -14.01 -13.18 53.48
CA PRO A 28 -13.88 -11.98 52.64
C PRO A 28 -12.43 -11.49 52.39
N ARG A 29 -12.22 -10.85 51.22
CA ARG A 29 -10.97 -10.15 50.88
C ARG A 29 -11.06 -8.68 51.33
N VAL A 30 -10.26 -8.33 52.32
CA VAL A 30 -10.09 -6.97 52.86
C VAL A 30 -9.14 -6.17 51.95
N THR A 31 -9.55 -4.94 51.65
CA THR A 31 -8.81 -3.87 50.97
C THR A 31 -7.67 -3.32 51.85
N PRO A 32 -6.49 -3.02 51.30
CA PRO A 32 -5.61 -2.02 51.88
C PRO A 32 -5.61 -0.71 51.08
N THR A 33 -5.80 0.37 51.82
CA THR A 33 -5.62 1.80 51.54
C THR A 33 -4.15 2.12 51.19
N PRO A 34 -3.86 3.17 50.38
CA PRO A 34 -2.53 3.44 49.86
C PRO A 34 -1.63 4.20 50.85
N GLU A 35 -0.36 3.81 50.96
CA GLU A 35 0.67 4.54 51.70
C GLU A 35 1.57 5.40 50.80
N ASN A 36 1.94 6.55 51.35
CA ASN A 36 2.65 7.68 50.77
C ASN A 36 4.18 7.40 50.73
N PRO A 37 4.95 7.92 49.74
CA PRO A 37 6.36 7.58 49.58
C PRO A 37 7.29 8.36 50.52
N GLN A 38 8.22 7.66 51.18
CA GLN A 38 9.36 8.26 51.89
C GLN A 38 10.58 8.41 50.99
N LYS A 39 11.19 9.59 51.10
CA LYS A 39 12.30 10.16 50.33
C LYS A 39 13.66 9.60 50.81
N PRO A 40 14.58 9.19 49.92
CA PRO A 40 15.97 8.90 50.30
C PRO A 40 16.78 10.19 50.52
N ASN A 41 17.64 10.18 51.54
CA ASN A 41 18.55 11.28 51.88
C ASN A 41 19.84 11.27 51.03
N ASP A 42 20.32 12.47 50.72
CA ASP A 42 21.52 12.81 49.95
C ASP A 42 22.83 12.31 50.61
N PRO A 43 23.82 11.81 49.84
CA PRO A 43 25.19 11.63 50.30
C PRO A 43 25.96 12.95 50.32
N GLN A 44 26.69 13.17 51.42
CA GLN A 44 27.58 14.31 51.66
C GLN A 44 28.81 14.32 50.74
N ASN A 45 29.20 15.54 50.40
CA ASN A 45 30.34 15.95 49.59
C ASN A 45 31.66 15.91 50.40
N PRO A 46 32.71 15.18 49.99
CA PRO A 46 34.04 15.33 50.57
C PRO A 46 34.80 16.55 49.99
N GLN A 47 35.53 17.25 50.86
CA GLN A 47 36.42 18.39 50.56
C GLN A 47 37.59 18.03 49.62
N PRO A 48 38.17 19.02 48.92
CA PRO A 48 39.28 18.84 47.98
C PRO A 48 40.64 18.62 48.68
N PRO A 49 41.61 17.95 48.02
CA PRO A 49 42.86 17.49 48.62
C PRO A 49 43.94 18.59 48.74
N GLU A 50 44.73 18.51 49.81
CA GLU A 50 46.05 19.16 49.93
C GLU A 50 47.08 18.43 49.07
N ASN A 51 48.04 19.19 48.56
CA ASN A 51 49.03 18.79 47.56
C ASN A 51 50.40 18.56 48.23
N PRO A 52 50.96 17.34 48.25
CA PRO A 52 52.36 17.13 48.61
C PRO A 52 53.26 16.82 47.41
N GLN A 53 54.53 17.19 47.59
CA GLN A 53 55.59 17.37 46.61
C GLN A 53 56.00 16.14 45.79
N GLN A 54 56.50 16.45 44.59
CA GLN A 54 57.12 15.56 43.61
C GLN A 54 58.48 15.01 44.09
N PRO A 55 58.71 13.69 44.02
CA PRO A 55 60.06 13.11 44.06
C PRO A 55 60.52 12.59 42.68
N ASP A 56 61.83 12.48 42.54
CA ASP A 56 62.64 12.42 41.31
C ASP A 56 62.44 11.22 40.36
N GLN A 57 62.80 11.46 39.09
CA GLN A 57 62.73 10.56 37.94
C GLN A 57 63.51 9.23 38.10
N PRO A 58 62.87 8.09 37.81
CA PRO A 58 63.55 6.87 37.39
C PRO A 58 63.86 6.88 35.88
N LYS A 59 65.01 6.33 35.51
CA LYS A 59 65.55 6.22 34.14
C LYS A 59 64.58 5.53 33.16
N GLN A 60 64.56 6.04 31.92
CA GLN A 60 63.80 5.54 30.77
C GLN A 60 64.09 4.05 30.48
N PRO A 61 63.07 3.17 30.48
CA PRO A 61 63.14 1.86 29.84
C PRO A 61 63.01 2.01 28.32
N GLU A 62 63.70 1.18 27.55
CA GLU A 62 63.62 1.13 26.09
C GLU A 62 62.19 0.83 25.60
N ASP A 63 61.79 1.47 24.50
CA ASP A 63 60.48 1.29 23.85
C ASP A 63 60.25 -0.18 23.45
N PRO A 64 59.10 -0.79 23.83
CA PRO A 64 58.67 -2.04 23.21
C PRO A 64 58.44 -1.81 21.71
N GLN A 65 59.10 -2.60 20.86
CA GLN A 65 58.82 -2.57 19.42
C GLN A 65 57.31 -2.74 19.18
N LYS A 66 56.72 -1.72 18.56
CA LYS A 66 55.34 -1.72 18.06
C LYS A 66 55.15 -2.98 17.20
N PRO A 67 54.15 -3.84 17.47
CA PRO A 67 53.77 -4.89 16.52
C PRO A 67 53.47 -4.21 15.18
N GLY A 68 54.14 -4.66 14.12
CA GLY A 68 53.91 -4.12 12.78
C GLY A 68 52.43 -4.15 12.43
N ASP A 69 51.96 -3.13 11.71
CA ASP A 69 50.57 -3.05 11.25
C ASP A 69 50.21 -4.37 10.53
N PRO A 70 49.06 -4.99 10.84
CA PRO A 70 48.64 -6.20 10.15
C PRO A 70 48.51 -5.88 8.66
N THR A 71 49.28 -6.60 7.85
CA THR A 71 49.16 -6.55 6.40
C THR A 71 47.71 -6.90 6.05
N PRO A 72 47.04 -6.16 5.15
CA PRO A 72 45.73 -6.56 4.64
C PRO A 72 45.84 -8.02 4.15
N PRO A 73 44.85 -8.89 4.37
CA PRO A 73 44.92 -10.26 3.91
C PRO A 73 45.24 -10.25 2.42
N ALA A 74 46.41 -10.76 2.07
CA ALA A 74 46.84 -10.83 0.68
C ALA A 74 45.79 -11.61 -0.10
N ASN A 75 45.41 -11.11 -1.28
CA ASN A 75 44.62 -11.91 -2.20
C ASN A 75 45.30 -13.29 -2.32
N PRO A 76 44.53 -14.39 -2.24
CA PRO A 76 45.10 -15.72 -2.36
C PRO A 76 45.88 -15.83 -3.67
N PRO A 77 46.90 -16.70 -3.73
CA PRO A 77 47.72 -16.83 -4.93
C PRO A 77 46.85 -17.10 -6.16
N LYS A 78 47.19 -16.42 -7.26
CA LYS A 78 46.45 -16.52 -8.52
C LYS A 78 46.43 -17.99 -9.01
N PRO A 79 45.24 -18.57 -9.28
CA PRO A 79 45.13 -19.91 -9.83
C PRO A 79 45.78 -20.06 -11.20
N SER A 80 46.09 -21.30 -11.59
CA SER A 80 46.54 -21.62 -12.95
C SER A 80 45.52 -21.16 -14.00
N ASP A 81 45.98 -20.84 -15.21
CA ASP A 81 45.08 -20.41 -16.31
C ASP A 81 43.97 -21.44 -16.59
N TYR A 82 44.28 -22.74 -16.42
CA TYR A 82 43.30 -23.81 -16.50
C TYR A 82 42.22 -23.69 -15.43
N ASN A 83 42.60 -23.50 -14.17
CA ASN A 83 41.63 -23.35 -13.07
C ASN A 83 40.87 -22.03 -13.17
N MET A 84 41.53 -20.94 -13.57
CA MET A 84 40.89 -19.66 -13.89
C MET A 84 39.72 -19.84 -14.86
N ALA A 85 39.90 -20.64 -15.92
CA ALA A 85 38.83 -20.94 -16.87
C ALA A 85 37.79 -21.94 -16.34
N LYS A 86 38.24 -23.06 -15.75
CA LYS A 86 37.38 -24.22 -15.46
C LYS A 86 36.55 -24.11 -14.19
N ARG A 87 36.99 -23.28 -13.24
CA ARG A 87 36.39 -23.14 -11.89
C ARG A 87 35.88 -21.73 -11.63
N MET A 88 35.66 -20.97 -12.70
CA MET A 88 35.17 -19.61 -12.63
C MET A 88 33.75 -19.56 -12.07
N VAL A 89 33.52 -18.58 -11.21
CA VAL A 89 32.23 -18.24 -10.64
C VAL A 89 31.98 -16.76 -10.90
N VAL A 90 30.73 -16.42 -11.17
CA VAL A 90 30.25 -15.03 -11.24
C VAL A 90 29.35 -14.77 -10.04
N THR A 91 29.55 -13.63 -9.38
CA THR A 91 28.69 -13.20 -8.27
C THR A 91 28.20 -11.77 -8.56
N PRO A 92 26.88 -11.52 -8.57
CA PRO A 92 26.36 -10.15 -8.68
C PRO A 92 26.82 -9.26 -7.53
N ILE A 93 27.11 -8.01 -7.82
CA ILE A 93 27.36 -6.99 -6.80
C ILE A 93 26.01 -6.49 -6.29
N GLU A 94 25.62 -6.88 -5.08
CA GLU A 94 24.28 -6.64 -4.53
C GLU A 94 23.83 -5.18 -4.66
N SER A 95 24.70 -4.24 -4.29
CA SER A 95 24.44 -2.80 -4.34
C SER A 95 24.22 -2.24 -5.75
N LYS A 96 24.62 -2.97 -6.79
CA LYS A 96 24.45 -2.56 -8.20
C LYS A 96 23.37 -3.32 -8.95
N THR A 97 22.63 -4.21 -8.29
CA THR A 97 21.57 -5.01 -8.92
C THR A 97 20.51 -4.14 -9.59
N LYS A 98 20.10 -3.04 -8.96
CA LYS A 98 19.12 -2.10 -9.54
C LYS A 98 19.67 -1.40 -10.79
N GLU A 99 20.94 -1.00 -10.76
CA GLU A 99 21.61 -0.36 -11.89
C GLU A 99 21.79 -1.33 -13.07
N LEU A 100 22.16 -2.59 -12.78
CA LEU A 100 22.21 -3.67 -13.77
C LEU A 100 20.87 -3.80 -14.50
N LEU A 101 19.78 -3.91 -13.74
CA LEU A 101 18.44 -4.08 -14.31
C LEU A 101 17.97 -2.86 -15.11
N SER A 102 18.38 -1.65 -14.76
CA SER A 102 17.97 -0.44 -15.48
C SER A 102 18.85 -0.13 -16.70
N THR A 103 20.11 -0.59 -16.71
CA THR A 103 21.08 -0.28 -17.77
C THR A 103 21.09 -1.32 -18.88
N LEU A 104 20.97 -2.61 -18.53
CA LEU A 104 21.05 -3.68 -19.53
C LEU A 104 19.82 -3.69 -20.44
N LYS A 105 20.06 -3.93 -21.74
CA LYS A 105 19.04 -4.11 -22.77
C LYS A 105 18.40 -5.50 -22.72
N ILE A 106 17.83 -5.84 -21.56
CA ILE A 106 17.27 -7.17 -21.27
C ILE A 106 16.16 -7.51 -22.25
N GLU A 107 15.30 -6.55 -22.61
CA GLU A 107 14.17 -6.82 -23.49
C GLU A 107 14.59 -7.17 -24.92
N GLU A 108 15.49 -6.38 -25.48
CA GLU A 108 16.06 -6.58 -26.81
C GLU A 108 16.80 -7.92 -26.88
N PHE A 109 17.53 -8.28 -25.83
CA PHE A 109 18.26 -9.54 -25.75
C PHE A 109 17.33 -10.75 -25.55
N ALA A 110 16.43 -10.70 -24.56
CA ALA A 110 15.58 -11.83 -24.14
C ALA A 110 14.47 -12.13 -25.14
N TRP A 111 13.76 -11.09 -25.59
CA TRP A 111 12.54 -11.23 -26.38
C TRP A 111 12.68 -10.68 -27.80
N GLY A 112 13.53 -9.66 -27.99
CA GLY A 112 13.92 -9.17 -29.31
C GLY A 112 14.85 -10.10 -30.09
N LYS A 113 15.50 -11.05 -29.40
CA LYS A 113 16.49 -11.99 -29.95
C LYS A 113 17.72 -11.28 -30.57
N GLU A 114 17.99 -10.05 -30.13
CA GLU A 114 19.15 -9.27 -30.54
C GLU A 114 20.39 -9.74 -29.74
N LYS A 115 21.15 -10.68 -30.30
CA LYS A 115 22.28 -11.32 -29.59
C LYS A 115 23.39 -10.34 -29.16
N ASP A 116 23.55 -9.23 -29.87
CA ASP A 116 24.56 -8.21 -29.59
C ASP A 116 24.07 -7.08 -28.68
N ALA A 117 22.82 -7.15 -28.18
CA ALA A 117 22.24 -6.13 -27.31
C ALA A 117 22.92 -6.06 -25.93
N ILE A 118 23.52 -7.15 -25.47
CA ILE A 118 24.29 -7.23 -24.23
C ILE A 118 25.63 -7.91 -24.53
N LYS A 119 26.73 -7.25 -24.16
CA LYS A 119 28.09 -7.74 -24.31
C LYS A 119 28.70 -8.03 -22.95
N LEU A 120 29.79 -8.81 -22.94
CA LEU A 120 30.52 -9.11 -21.69
C LEU A 120 30.94 -7.84 -20.95
N ALA A 121 31.41 -6.82 -21.69
CA ALA A 121 31.81 -5.53 -21.13
C ALA A 121 30.67 -4.83 -20.36
N ASP A 122 29.41 -5.00 -20.78
CA ASP A 122 28.24 -4.41 -20.13
C ASP A 122 27.94 -5.10 -18.79
N LEU A 123 28.42 -6.34 -18.58
CA LEU A 123 28.21 -7.10 -17.35
C LEU A 123 29.27 -6.78 -16.27
N LEU A 124 30.51 -6.49 -16.69
CA LEU A 124 31.66 -6.33 -15.79
C LEU A 124 31.43 -5.32 -14.65
N PRO A 125 30.74 -4.18 -14.85
CA PRO A 125 30.50 -3.23 -13.76
C PRO A 125 29.64 -3.80 -12.62
N PHE A 126 28.86 -4.84 -12.89
CA PHE A 126 27.78 -5.32 -12.02
C PHE A 126 28.07 -6.66 -11.34
N VAL A 127 29.21 -7.30 -11.66
CA VAL A 127 29.55 -8.62 -11.16
C VAL A 127 31.02 -8.69 -10.75
N THR A 128 31.31 -9.62 -9.84
CA THR A 128 32.68 -10.06 -9.57
C THR A 128 32.87 -11.45 -10.15
N PHE A 129 34.06 -11.66 -10.73
CA PHE A 129 34.50 -12.98 -11.15
C PHE A 129 35.51 -13.50 -10.14
N SER A 130 35.37 -14.75 -9.75
CA SER A 130 36.34 -15.43 -8.90
C SER A 130 36.61 -16.83 -9.41
N SER A 131 37.78 -17.37 -9.08
CA SER A 131 38.14 -18.76 -9.34
C SER A 131 39.04 -19.27 -8.22
N SER A 132 39.28 -20.58 -8.15
CA SER A 132 40.14 -21.17 -7.13
C SER A 132 40.91 -22.37 -7.64
N GLU A 133 42.05 -22.61 -7.01
CA GLU A 133 42.71 -23.92 -7.03
C GLU A 133 41.80 -25.00 -6.40
N GLN A 134 42.11 -26.27 -6.63
CA GLN A 134 41.34 -27.36 -6.03
C GLN A 134 41.46 -27.31 -4.50
N GLY A 135 40.34 -27.03 -3.82
CA GLY A 135 40.32 -26.85 -2.35
C GLY A 135 40.94 -25.53 -1.85
N GLY A 136 41.30 -24.62 -2.75
CA GLY A 136 41.91 -23.33 -2.41
C GLY A 136 40.89 -22.22 -2.12
N GLN A 137 41.38 -21.14 -1.53
CA GLN A 137 40.60 -19.90 -1.33
C GLN A 137 40.27 -19.24 -2.69
N PRO A 138 39.10 -18.60 -2.83
CA PRO A 138 38.71 -17.93 -4.06
C PRO A 138 39.56 -16.69 -4.32
N TYR A 139 40.20 -16.67 -5.48
CA TYR A 139 40.88 -15.51 -6.05
C TYR A 139 39.90 -14.71 -6.90
N THR A 140 39.75 -13.42 -6.58
CA THR A 140 38.96 -12.48 -7.38
C THR A 140 39.80 -11.98 -8.56
N LEU A 141 39.26 -12.08 -9.78
CA LEU A 141 39.91 -11.64 -11.00
C LEU A 141 40.17 -10.12 -10.97
N THR A 142 41.38 -9.69 -11.34
CA THR A 142 41.72 -8.27 -11.46
C THR A 142 41.26 -7.68 -12.80
N ALA A 143 41.39 -6.36 -12.96
CA ALA A 143 41.09 -5.69 -14.22
C ALA A 143 41.92 -6.23 -15.40
N GLU A 144 43.16 -6.64 -15.15
CA GLU A 144 44.06 -7.27 -16.13
C GLU A 144 43.55 -8.65 -16.53
N ASP A 145 43.02 -9.43 -15.58
CA ASP A 145 42.44 -10.74 -15.85
C ASP A 145 41.16 -10.64 -16.67
N LEU A 146 40.29 -9.67 -16.35
CA LEU A 146 39.03 -9.45 -17.07
C LEU A 146 39.26 -9.10 -18.55
N LYS A 147 40.38 -8.44 -18.90
CA LYS A 147 40.76 -8.16 -20.30
C LYS A 147 41.07 -9.42 -21.10
N LEU A 148 41.34 -10.54 -20.43
CA LEU A 148 41.66 -11.83 -21.03
C LEU A 148 40.44 -12.75 -21.17
N LEU A 149 39.27 -12.28 -20.75
CA LEU A 149 38.01 -12.98 -20.93
C LEU A 149 37.41 -12.68 -22.31
N GLU A 150 36.98 -13.73 -22.98
CA GLU A 150 36.22 -13.62 -24.23
C GLU A 150 34.86 -14.29 -24.06
N LEU A 151 33.79 -13.61 -24.48
CA LEU A 151 32.45 -14.18 -24.52
C LEU A 151 32.38 -15.27 -25.60
N VAL A 152 31.88 -16.44 -25.23
CA VAL A 152 31.68 -17.57 -26.14
C VAL A 152 30.22 -17.70 -26.54
N ASP A 153 29.33 -17.62 -25.57
CA ASP A 153 27.90 -17.74 -25.77
C ASP A 153 27.15 -16.97 -24.66
N MET A 154 25.96 -16.48 -24.97
CA MET A 154 25.08 -15.83 -24.01
C MET A 154 23.63 -16.16 -24.38
N LYS A 155 22.82 -16.46 -23.37
CA LYS A 155 21.40 -16.73 -23.51
C LYS A 155 20.64 -16.20 -22.31
N TYR A 156 19.37 -15.90 -22.55
CA TYR A 156 18.44 -15.59 -21.48
C TYR A 156 17.69 -16.86 -21.08
N GLU A 157 17.72 -17.20 -19.80
CA GLU A 157 17.00 -18.33 -19.23
C GLU A 157 15.75 -17.79 -18.52
N GLU A 158 14.58 -18.02 -19.12
CA GLU A 158 13.29 -17.69 -18.47
C GLU A 158 12.98 -18.76 -17.40
N GLY A 159 12.83 -18.32 -16.15
CA GLY A 159 12.54 -19.19 -15.01
C GLY A 159 11.08 -19.15 -14.60
N ALA A 160 10.67 -20.16 -13.82
CA ALA A 160 9.34 -20.16 -13.19
C ALA A 160 9.16 -18.91 -12.32
N HIS A 161 7.95 -18.34 -12.36
CA HIS A 161 7.57 -17.16 -11.57
C HIS A 161 8.48 -15.92 -11.76
N GLY A 162 9.21 -15.83 -12.88
CA GLY A 162 10.08 -14.68 -13.18
C GLY A 162 11.44 -14.72 -12.46
N SER A 163 11.86 -15.89 -11.98
CA SER A 163 13.22 -16.16 -11.53
C SER A 163 14.15 -16.40 -12.74
N ASP A 164 14.32 -15.38 -13.56
CA ASP A 164 15.09 -15.47 -14.80
C ASP A 164 16.61 -15.39 -14.53
N ALA A 165 17.42 -15.70 -15.55
CA ALA A 165 18.86 -15.52 -15.47
C ALA A 165 19.46 -15.12 -16.82
N LEU A 166 20.50 -14.29 -16.77
CA LEU A 166 21.42 -14.15 -17.90
C LEU A 166 22.52 -15.21 -17.75
N ALA A 167 22.50 -16.20 -18.63
CA ALA A 167 23.46 -17.29 -18.64
C ALA A 167 24.48 -17.07 -19.75
N PHE A 168 25.76 -17.08 -19.42
CA PHE A 168 26.83 -16.86 -20.41
C PHE A 168 28.02 -17.76 -20.17
N LYS A 169 28.77 -18.03 -21.24
CA LYS A 169 29.99 -18.81 -21.23
C LYS A 169 31.15 -17.94 -21.68
N VAL A 170 32.25 -18.02 -20.97
CA VAL A 170 33.50 -17.33 -21.30
C VAL A 170 34.63 -18.31 -21.52
N ARG A 171 35.67 -17.86 -22.22
CA ARG A 171 37.00 -18.46 -22.19
C ARG A 171 37.98 -17.48 -21.57
N TYR A 172 38.99 -18.01 -20.92
CA TYR A 172 40.09 -17.22 -20.34
C TYR A 172 41.39 -17.66 -21.02
N LYS A 173 42.08 -16.73 -21.68
CA LYS A 173 43.29 -17.01 -22.49
C LYS A 173 43.12 -18.20 -23.44
N GLY A 174 42.01 -18.25 -24.15
CA GLY A 174 41.69 -19.34 -25.09
C GLY A 174 41.18 -20.65 -24.47
N ILE A 175 41.26 -20.83 -23.13
CA ILE A 175 40.75 -22.04 -22.46
C ILE A 175 39.25 -21.89 -22.22
N PRO A 176 38.39 -22.78 -22.76
CA PRO A 176 36.94 -22.69 -22.57
C PRO A 176 36.55 -23.05 -21.14
N GLY A 177 35.65 -22.24 -20.55
CA GLY A 177 35.03 -22.56 -19.27
C GLY A 177 34.23 -23.86 -19.29
N SER A 178 33.97 -24.42 -18.12
CA SER A 178 33.21 -25.67 -17.97
C SER A 178 31.72 -25.43 -18.24
N ASP A 179 31.12 -24.57 -17.43
CA ASP A 179 29.67 -24.36 -17.37
C ASP A 179 29.25 -22.92 -17.70
N PHE A 180 27.93 -22.71 -17.80
CA PHE A 180 27.34 -21.38 -17.88
C PHE A 180 27.43 -20.67 -16.53
N LEU A 181 28.03 -19.48 -16.55
CA LEU A 181 27.95 -18.50 -15.50
C LEU A 181 26.57 -17.85 -15.53
N ARG A 182 25.97 -17.55 -14.38
CA ARG A 182 24.59 -17.05 -14.27
C ARG A 182 24.52 -15.81 -13.42
N ILE A 183 23.88 -14.78 -13.96
CA ILE A 183 23.45 -13.60 -13.23
C ILE A 183 21.94 -13.70 -13.05
N PRO A 184 21.43 -13.86 -11.81
CA PRO A 184 19.99 -13.86 -11.54
C PRO A 184 19.35 -12.55 -11.97
N ILE A 185 18.20 -12.63 -12.63
CA ILE A 185 17.40 -11.49 -13.09
C ILE A 185 16.00 -11.66 -12.52
N SER A 186 15.60 -10.76 -11.62
CA SER A 186 14.21 -10.70 -11.18
C SER A 186 13.37 -9.96 -12.21
N ARG A 187 12.51 -10.68 -12.94
CA ARG A 187 11.56 -10.09 -13.91
C ARG A 187 10.68 -9.04 -13.23
N ARG A 188 10.23 -9.33 -12.01
CA ARG A 188 9.41 -8.44 -11.19
C ARG A 188 10.13 -7.12 -10.92
N GLU A 189 11.34 -7.17 -10.38
CA GLU A 189 12.10 -5.95 -10.04
C GLU A 189 12.51 -5.17 -11.29
N TYR A 190 12.72 -5.84 -12.43
CA TYR A 190 12.97 -5.18 -13.71
C TYR A 190 11.77 -4.32 -14.15
N PHE A 191 10.56 -4.86 -14.10
CA PHE A 191 9.36 -4.13 -14.57
C PHE A 191 8.80 -3.14 -13.54
N LEU A 192 8.98 -3.35 -12.24
CA LEU A 192 8.60 -2.35 -11.23
C LEU A 192 9.38 -1.05 -11.34
N GLN A 193 10.59 -1.08 -11.88
CA GLN A 193 11.34 0.14 -12.16
C GLN A 193 10.71 0.99 -13.27
N LYS A 194 9.98 0.36 -14.19
CA LYS A 194 9.33 1.00 -15.34
C LYS A 194 7.90 1.45 -15.03
N PHE A 195 7.22 0.70 -14.16
CA PHE A 195 5.83 0.96 -13.78
C PHE A 195 5.77 1.35 -12.30
N GLN A 196 5.71 2.65 -12.07
CA GLN A 196 5.60 3.22 -10.74
C GLN A 196 4.21 3.81 -10.54
N VAL A 197 3.67 3.67 -9.34
CA VAL A 197 2.44 4.36 -8.94
C VAL A 197 2.65 5.87 -8.97
N ASP A 198 1.66 6.62 -9.44
CA ASP A 198 1.61 8.07 -9.27
C ASP A 198 1.12 8.41 -7.86
N GLU A 199 2.05 8.72 -6.96
CA GLU A 199 1.75 9.09 -5.58
C GLU A 199 0.89 10.36 -5.47
N ALA A 200 0.95 11.25 -6.45
CA ALA A 200 0.14 12.48 -6.45
C ALA A 200 -1.32 12.22 -6.82
N PHE A 201 -1.62 11.08 -7.47
CA PHE A 201 -2.96 10.73 -7.93
C PHE A 201 -3.93 10.56 -6.74
N ALA A 202 -3.55 9.76 -5.74
CA ALA A 202 -4.45 9.31 -4.68
C ALA A 202 -5.07 10.48 -3.90
N SER A 203 -4.24 11.45 -3.53
CA SER A 203 -4.65 12.61 -2.72
C SER A 203 -5.77 13.47 -3.35
N LYS A 204 -6.02 13.32 -4.65
CA LYS A 204 -7.05 14.05 -5.39
C LYS A 204 -8.43 13.42 -5.25
N TYR A 205 -8.52 12.16 -4.85
CA TYR A 205 -9.76 11.37 -4.97
C TYR A 205 -10.10 10.62 -3.68
N TYR A 206 -11.36 10.18 -3.54
CA TYR A 206 -11.77 9.29 -2.46
C TYR A 206 -11.69 7.82 -2.91
N LEU A 207 -11.23 6.95 -2.02
CA LEU A 207 -11.01 5.53 -2.31
C LEU A 207 -12.27 4.83 -2.86
N GLY A 208 -13.44 5.12 -2.28
CA GLY A 208 -14.71 4.50 -2.69
C GLY A 208 -15.04 4.73 -4.17
N GLY A 209 -14.85 5.94 -4.68
CA GLY A 209 -15.09 6.21 -6.10
C GLY A 209 -14.03 5.57 -6.98
N MET A 210 -12.77 5.56 -6.53
CA MET A 210 -11.65 4.99 -7.29
C MET A 210 -11.78 3.49 -7.52
N VAL A 211 -12.21 2.72 -6.50
CA VAL A 211 -12.47 1.29 -6.69
C VAL A 211 -13.66 1.04 -7.62
N ARG A 212 -14.71 1.86 -7.53
CA ARG A 212 -15.93 1.71 -8.35
C ARG A 212 -15.70 2.13 -9.81
N GLN A 213 -14.88 3.15 -10.03
CA GLN A 213 -14.55 3.72 -11.33
C GLN A 213 -13.18 3.25 -11.83
N PHE A 214 -12.68 2.13 -11.33
CA PHE A 214 -11.31 1.68 -11.58
C PHE A 214 -10.98 1.62 -13.08
N GLY A 215 -11.90 1.14 -13.91
CA GLY A 215 -11.71 1.10 -15.37
C GLY A 215 -11.52 2.47 -16.00
N VAL A 216 -12.27 3.49 -15.52
CA VAL A 216 -12.19 4.87 -16.03
C VAL A 216 -10.85 5.51 -15.69
N TYR A 217 -10.36 5.30 -14.47
CA TYR A 217 -9.10 5.89 -13.98
C TYR A 217 -7.89 4.98 -14.15
N SER A 218 -8.05 3.80 -14.75
CA SER A 218 -6.98 2.82 -14.93
C SER A 218 -5.72 3.41 -15.60
N GLY A 219 -5.91 4.37 -16.50
CA GLY A 219 -4.83 5.07 -17.17
C GLY A 219 -4.02 6.04 -16.29
N GLU A 220 -4.50 6.40 -15.11
CA GLU A 220 -3.93 7.46 -14.27
C GLU A 220 -3.21 6.94 -13.00
N PHE A 221 -3.40 5.67 -12.62
CA PHE A 221 -2.78 5.12 -11.40
C PHE A 221 -1.25 5.00 -11.47
N LEU A 222 -0.72 4.83 -12.68
CA LEU A 222 0.72 4.70 -12.91
C LEU A 222 1.26 6.00 -13.49
N LYS A 223 2.50 6.36 -13.10
CA LYS A 223 3.26 7.42 -13.77
C LYS A 223 3.35 7.14 -15.26
N SER A 224 3.55 8.20 -16.04
CA SER A 224 3.75 8.08 -17.49
C SER A 224 4.86 7.08 -17.82
N TYR A 225 4.56 6.16 -18.73
CA TYR A 225 5.48 5.18 -19.28
C TYR A 225 5.25 5.06 -20.78
N ASP A 226 6.20 4.43 -21.49
CA ASP A 226 6.11 4.26 -22.94
C ASP A 226 5.00 3.24 -23.31
N ARG A 227 3.81 3.76 -23.63
CA ARG A 227 2.66 2.95 -24.04
C ARG A 227 2.76 2.37 -25.45
N THR A 228 3.77 2.77 -26.23
CA THR A 228 4.06 2.15 -27.53
C THR A 228 4.89 0.87 -27.36
N LYS A 229 5.72 0.85 -26.32
CA LYS A 229 6.57 -0.29 -25.97
C LYS A 229 5.87 -1.27 -25.02
N TYR A 230 5.06 -0.79 -24.10
CA TYR A 230 4.41 -1.60 -23.07
C TYR A 230 2.89 -1.46 -23.10
N ALA A 231 2.19 -2.58 -22.88
CA ALA A 231 0.76 -2.57 -22.58
C ALA A 231 0.53 -3.21 -21.21
N VAL A 232 0.21 -2.38 -20.21
CA VAL A 232 -0.09 -2.84 -18.84
C VAL A 232 -1.60 -2.83 -18.64
N VAL A 233 -2.19 -4.01 -18.47
CA VAL A 233 -3.63 -4.18 -18.24
C VAL A 233 -3.89 -4.24 -16.75
N LEU A 234 -4.54 -3.21 -16.21
CA LEU A 234 -4.88 -3.15 -14.79
C LEU A 234 -6.18 -3.91 -14.50
N SER A 235 -6.21 -4.68 -13.42
CA SER A 235 -7.35 -5.53 -13.05
C SER A 235 -7.43 -5.79 -11.55
N GLU A 236 -8.52 -6.46 -11.13
CA GLU A 236 -8.76 -6.89 -9.75
C GLU A 236 -8.57 -5.80 -8.67
N PRO A 237 -9.23 -4.63 -8.78
CA PRO A 237 -9.13 -3.61 -7.75
C PRO A 237 -9.75 -4.09 -6.43
N ARG A 238 -9.01 -3.89 -5.33
CA ARG A 238 -9.46 -4.18 -3.97
C ARG A 238 -9.19 -2.98 -3.09
N ALA A 239 -10.26 -2.41 -2.52
CA ALA A 239 -10.18 -1.32 -1.57
C ALA A 239 -10.10 -1.88 -0.14
N ASP A 240 -9.14 -1.37 0.62
CA ASP A 240 -9.13 -1.47 2.08
C ASP A 240 -9.52 -0.11 2.64
N HIS A 241 -10.78 -0.01 3.06
CA HIS A 241 -11.32 1.23 3.60
C HIS A 241 -10.73 1.58 4.96
N TYR A 242 -10.32 0.59 5.77
CA TYR A 242 -9.74 0.84 7.08
C TYR A 242 -8.33 1.44 6.97
N ASN A 243 -7.49 0.86 6.10
CA ASN A 243 -6.14 1.37 5.85
C ASN A 243 -6.10 2.49 4.79
N ASN A 244 -7.24 2.79 4.16
CA ASN A 244 -7.39 3.76 3.09
C ASN A 244 -6.42 3.51 1.91
N THR A 245 -6.37 2.25 1.46
CA THR A 245 -5.49 1.79 0.39
C THR A 245 -6.29 1.14 -0.74
N LEU A 246 -5.74 1.23 -1.96
CA LEU A 246 -6.23 0.52 -3.13
C LEU A 246 -5.12 -0.40 -3.62
N THR A 247 -5.40 -1.69 -3.70
CA THR A 247 -4.51 -2.67 -4.34
C THR A 247 -5.12 -3.15 -5.65
N PHE A 248 -4.27 -3.43 -6.63
CA PHE A 248 -4.70 -3.97 -7.91
C PHE A 248 -3.55 -4.69 -8.61
N ARG A 249 -3.90 -5.46 -9.64
CA ARG A 249 -2.94 -6.18 -10.47
C ARG A 249 -2.69 -5.43 -11.77
N GLY A 250 -1.47 -5.52 -12.30
CA GLY A 250 -1.15 -5.11 -13.66
C GLY A 250 -0.46 -6.23 -14.41
N THR A 251 -1.10 -6.72 -15.46
CA THR A 251 -0.51 -7.70 -16.36
C THR A 251 0.30 -6.99 -17.43
N VAL A 252 1.59 -7.30 -17.51
CA VAL A 252 2.55 -6.66 -18.41
C VAL A 252 2.59 -7.43 -19.73
N ASN A 253 2.38 -6.72 -20.83
CA ASN A 253 2.56 -7.23 -22.18
C ASN A 253 3.62 -6.42 -22.91
N LEU A 254 4.36 -7.07 -23.82
CA LEU A 254 5.32 -6.44 -24.72
C LEU A 254 4.87 -6.62 -26.17
N PRO A 255 4.01 -5.73 -26.70
CA PRO A 255 3.48 -5.83 -28.06
C PRO A 255 4.57 -5.93 -29.13
N ARG A 256 5.66 -5.17 -28.97
CA ARG A 256 6.81 -5.18 -29.90
C ARG A 256 7.41 -6.59 -30.10
N TYR A 257 7.34 -7.44 -29.09
CA TYR A 257 7.90 -8.80 -29.12
C TYR A 257 6.84 -9.89 -29.19
N ASN A 258 5.56 -9.53 -29.39
CA ASN A 258 4.43 -10.44 -29.36
C ASN A 258 4.40 -11.33 -28.10
N LYS A 259 4.67 -10.70 -26.95
CA LYS A 259 4.64 -11.35 -25.63
C LYS A 259 3.46 -10.85 -24.83
N GLU A 260 2.47 -11.71 -24.68
CA GLU A 260 1.30 -11.49 -23.83
C GLU A 260 1.50 -12.17 -22.47
N ASP A 261 0.81 -11.65 -21.46
CA ASP A 261 0.79 -12.18 -20.09
C ASP A 261 2.18 -12.49 -19.51
N LEU A 262 3.16 -11.62 -19.81
CA LEU A 262 4.57 -11.86 -19.50
C LEU A 262 4.79 -12.01 -17.98
N LEU A 263 4.11 -11.19 -17.19
CA LEU A 263 3.96 -11.36 -15.75
C LEU A 263 2.78 -10.52 -15.22
N THR A 264 2.40 -10.80 -13.99
CA THR A 264 1.49 -9.96 -13.20
C THR A 264 2.25 -9.29 -12.07
N LEU A 265 2.08 -7.97 -11.95
CA LEU A 265 2.58 -7.15 -10.85
C LEU A 265 1.44 -6.78 -9.91
N ASP A 266 1.72 -6.76 -8.61
CA ASP A 266 0.81 -6.20 -7.62
C ASP A 266 1.22 -4.75 -7.31
N PHE A 267 0.25 -3.85 -7.35
CA PHE A 267 0.42 -2.43 -7.04
C PHE A 267 -0.41 -2.05 -5.83
N GLU A 268 0.08 -1.06 -5.09
CA GLU A 268 -0.61 -0.46 -3.96
C GLU A 268 -0.56 1.06 -4.09
N VAL A 269 -1.72 1.68 -3.96
CA VAL A 269 -1.90 3.14 -3.93
C VAL A 269 -2.42 3.52 -2.55
N LYS A 270 -1.77 4.51 -1.94
CA LYS A 270 -2.07 5.02 -0.60
C LYS A 270 -2.29 6.53 -0.63
N GLY A 271 -2.90 7.06 0.42
CA GLY A 271 -3.04 8.51 0.59
C GLY A 271 -4.26 9.11 -0.11
N PHE A 272 -5.34 8.34 -0.28
CA PHE A 272 -6.61 8.88 -0.74
C PHE A 272 -7.20 9.88 0.25
N LYS A 273 -8.11 10.74 -0.20
CA LYS A 273 -8.83 11.67 0.69
C LYS A 273 -9.55 10.87 1.79
N PRO A 274 -9.32 11.20 3.07
CA PRO A 274 -10.07 10.56 4.15
C PRO A 274 -11.53 11.00 4.07
N LEU A 275 -12.44 10.10 4.44
CA LEU A 275 -13.87 10.41 4.37
C LEU A 275 -14.27 11.55 5.33
N SER A 276 -13.49 11.79 6.40
CA SER A 276 -13.65 12.95 7.28
C SER A 276 -13.58 14.30 6.54
N SER A 277 -12.88 14.37 5.40
CA SER A 277 -12.82 15.58 4.56
C SER A 277 -14.14 15.92 3.85
N LEU A 278 -15.17 15.07 3.97
CA LEU A 278 -16.52 15.33 3.46
C LEU A 278 -17.38 16.17 4.40
N LYS A 279 -16.98 16.31 5.68
CA LYS A 279 -17.77 16.94 6.76
C LYS A 279 -18.45 18.25 6.37
N ASP A 280 -17.73 19.14 5.69
CA ASP A 280 -18.25 20.46 5.27
C ASP A 280 -18.60 20.55 3.78
N LYS A 281 -18.39 19.44 3.05
CA LYS A 281 -18.60 19.38 1.61
C LYS A 281 -19.89 18.67 1.23
N LEU A 282 -20.32 17.71 2.03
CA LEU A 282 -21.55 16.96 1.78
C LEU A 282 -22.77 17.82 2.11
N THR A 283 -23.64 18.00 1.13
CA THR A 283 -24.84 18.80 1.24
C THR A 283 -26.07 17.99 0.86
N LEU A 284 -27.20 18.33 1.48
CA LEU A 284 -28.51 17.82 1.12
C LEU A 284 -29.42 19.02 0.82
N ALA A 285 -30.01 19.02 -0.36
CA ALA A 285 -30.98 20.02 -0.77
C ALA A 285 -32.40 19.46 -0.71
N THR A 286 -33.36 20.37 -0.54
CA THR A 286 -34.77 20.01 -0.57
C THR A 286 -35.23 19.70 -1.99
N SER A 287 -36.21 18.83 -2.11
CA SER A 287 -36.87 18.46 -3.37
C SER A 287 -38.38 18.58 -3.24
N ILE A 288 -39.11 18.50 -4.35
CA ILE A 288 -40.58 18.53 -4.34
C ILE A 288 -41.13 17.34 -3.53
N ASP A 289 -40.65 16.13 -3.81
CA ASP A 289 -41.10 14.91 -3.11
C ASP A 289 -40.84 14.97 -1.60
N LEU A 290 -39.69 15.54 -1.21
CA LEU A 290 -39.37 15.74 0.21
C LEU A 290 -40.32 16.76 0.85
N ASN A 291 -40.63 17.86 0.16
CA ASN A 291 -41.55 18.87 0.67
C ASN A 291 -42.94 18.26 0.91
N GLU A 292 -43.45 17.51 -0.07
CA GLU A 292 -44.76 16.85 0.02
C GLU A 292 -44.81 15.80 1.13
N TRP A 293 -43.77 14.95 1.23
CA TRP A 293 -43.66 13.98 2.30
C TRP A 293 -43.64 14.65 3.67
N MET A 294 -42.87 15.72 3.83
CA MET A 294 -42.75 16.46 5.09
C MET A 294 -44.08 17.09 5.50
N SER A 295 -44.74 17.82 4.59
CA SER A 295 -46.07 18.39 4.82
C SER A 295 -47.09 17.31 5.20
N GLY A 296 -47.13 16.21 4.45
CA GLY A 296 -48.05 15.10 4.72
C GLY A 296 -47.79 14.41 6.05
N ARG A 297 -46.52 14.38 6.50
CA ARG A 297 -46.13 13.81 7.79
C ARG A 297 -46.51 14.71 8.95
N LEU A 298 -46.20 16.01 8.86
CA LEU A 298 -46.43 16.98 9.92
C LEU A 298 -47.93 17.25 10.14
N LYS A 299 -48.76 17.25 9.08
CA LYS A 299 -50.23 17.35 9.19
C LYS A 299 -50.89 16.28 10.06
N LYS A 300 -50.24 15.12 10.19
CA LYS A 300 -50.74 13.99 10.99
C LYS A 300 -50.32 14.07 12.46
N LEU A 301 -49.47 15.03 12.83
CA LEU A 301 -49.02 15.20 14.20
C LEU A 301 -50.05 15.96 15.02
N LYS A 302 -50.29 15.49 16.25
CA LYS A 302 -51.18 16.16 17.22
C LYS A 302 -50.55 17.44 17.79
N LYS A 303 -49.22 17.52 17.79
CA LYS A 303 -48.41 18.63 18.30
C LYS A 303 -47.27 18.91 17.34
N LEU A 304 -46.93 20.18 17.18
CA LEU A 304 -45.91 20.68 16.24
C LEU A 304 -44.76 21.36 17.00
N ASP A 305 -44.36 20.80 18.14
CA ASP A 305 -43.14 21.19 18.85
C ASP A 305 -41.91 20.44 18.34
N ASP A 306 -40.73 21.01 18.56
CA ASP A 306 -39.44 20.49 18.07
C ASP A 306 -39.18 19.04 18.52
N ALA A 307 -39.58 18.67 19.74
CA ALA A 307 -39.39 17.31 20.26
C ALA A 307 -40.25 16.28 19.50
N THR A 308 -41.50 16.63 19.18
CA THR A 308 -42.42 15.78 18.41
C THR A 308 -41.95 15.65 16.95
N VAL A 309 -41.49 16.76 16.36
CA VAL A 309 -40.94 16.74 14.98
C VAL A 309 -39.65 15.92 14.94
N LEU A 310 -38.72 16.13 15.88
CA LEU A 310 -37.46 15.41 15.96
C LEU A 310 -37.67 13.90 16.08
N SER A 311 -38.46 13.44 17.06
CA SER A 311 -38.74 12.02 17.27
C SER A 311 -39.41 11.38 16.04
N THR A 312 -40.27 12.12 15.34
CA THR A 312 -40.88 11.67 14.08
C THR A 312 -39.85 11.44 12.98
N LEU A 313 -38.88 12.36 12.83
CA LEU A 313 -37.85 12.26 11.81
C LEU A 313 -36.76 11.22 12.14
N GLN A 314 -36.56 10.92 13.42
CA GLN A 314 -35.62 9.90 13.92
C GLN A 314 -36.12 8.46 13.73
N PHE A 315 -37.43 8.21 13.71
CA PHE A 315 -37.98 6.84 13.68
C PHE A 315 -37.55 6.04 12.44
N ASN A 316 -37.39 6.68 11.28
CA ASN A 316 -36.86 6.06 10.06
C ASN A 316 -36.30 7.13 9.10
N PRO A 317 -35.11 7.68 9.39
CA PRO A 317 -34.57 8.81 8.64
C PRO A 317 -34.40 8.48 7.16
N LYS A 318 -34.00 7.24 6.85
CA LYS A 318 -33.74 6.79 5.48
C LYS A 318 -34.93 6.95 4.54
N THR A 319 -36.15 6.69 5.02
CA THR A 319 -37.36 6.68 4.19
C THR A 319 -37.63 8.04 3.54
N TRP A 320 -37.37 9.13 4.27
CA TRP A 320 -37.58 10.47 3.78
C TRP A 320 -36.28 11.11 3.29
N LEU A 321 -35.13 10.74 3.85
CA LEU A 321 -33.85 11.33 3.49
C LEU A 321 -33.46 11.02 2.04
N GLN A 322 -33.82 9.84 1.54
CA GLN A 322 -33.63 9.47 0.14
C GLN A 322 -34.39 10.37 -0.85
N LEU A 323 -35.38 11.15 -0.38
CA LEU A 323 -36.10 12.12 -1.20
C LEU A 323 -35.32 13.44 -1.33
N ALA A 324 -34.35 13.72 -0.45
CA ALA A 324 -33.49 14.89 -0.57
C ALA A 324 -32.53 14.73 -1.75
N SER A 325 -32.10 15.84 -2.35
CA SER A 325 -31.08 15.83 -3.41
C SER A 325 -29.68 15.96 -2.80
N PRO A 326 -28.84 14.91 -2.81
CA PRO A 326 -27.51 14.98 -2.24
C PRO A 326 -26.54 15.65 -3.23
N GLY A 327 -25.49 16.25 -2.68
CA GLY A 327 -24.45 16.90 -3.48
C GLY A 327 -23.15 17.04 -2.71
N ILE A 328 -22.07 17.30 -3.42
CA ILE A 328 -20.76 17.60 -2.86
C ILE A 328 -20.25 18.95 -3.36
N ARG A 329 -19.99 19.85 -2.42
CA ARG A 329 -19.40 21.16 -2.69
C ARG A 329 -17.94 21.00 -3.10
N ARG A 330 -17.61 21.43 -4.32
CA ARG A 330 -16.24 21.42 -4.86
C ARG A 330 -15.54 22.76 -4.63
N SER A 331 -16.28 23.86 -4.72
CA SER A 331 -15.82 25.21 -4.45
C SER A 331 -16.96 26.08 -3.88
N ARG A 332 -16.75 27.39 -3.75
CA ARG A 332 -17.81 28.30 -3.28
C ARG A 332 -19.04 28.28 -4.20
N THR A 333 -18.82 28.09 -5.49
CA THR A 333 -19.85 28.19 -6.55
C THR A 333 -20.20 26.85 -7.17
N GLU A 334 -19.36 25.83 -7.03
CA GLU A 334 -19.59 24.52 -7.66
C GLU A 334 -20.14 23.51 -6.65
N LEU A 335 -21.35 23.03 -6.96
CA LEU A 335 -22.00 21.93 -6.28
C LEU A 335 -22.16 20.77 -7.27
N ALA A 336 -21.35 19.73 -7.10
CA ALA A 336 -21.45 18.54 -7.94
C ALA A 336 -22.54 17.61 -7.40
N GLU A 337 -23.35 17.07 -8.29
CA GLU A 337 -24.47 16.21 -7.94
C GLU A 337 -24.00 14.87 -7.36
N LEU A 338 -24.74 14.35 -6.39
CA LEU A 338 -24.69 12.95 -5.98
C LEU A 338 -26.11 12.38 -6.17
N VAL A 339 -26.21 11.06 -6.33
CA VAL A 339 -27.50 10.37 -6.42
C VAL A 339 -27.61 9.29 -5.36
N TRP A 340 -28.84 9.07 -4.89
CA TRP A 340 -29.17 7.91 -4.08
C TRP A 340 -29.19 6.66 -4.95
N ALA A 341 -28.55 5.60 -4.50
CA ALA A 341 -28.58 4.28 -5.13
C ALA A 341 -28.97 3.21 -4.11
N ARG A 342 -29.34 2.02 -4.61
CA ARG A 342 -29.71 0.86 -3.79
C ARG A 342 -30.76 1.26 -2.75
N ASP A 343 -31.88 1.80 -3.22
CA ASP A 343 -33.01 2.25 -2.38
C ASP A 343 -32.58 3.19 -1.23
N GLY A 344 -31.70 4.15 -1.53
CA GLY A 344 -31.22 5.15 -0.57
C GLY A 344 -30.16 4.64 0.41
N HIS A 345 -29.54 3.47 0.17
CA HIS A 345 -28.43 2.98 0.99
C HIS A 345 -27.10 3.61 0.63
N ASP A 346 -26.89 3.94 -0.66
CA ASP A 346 -25.61 4.38 -1.16
C ASP A 346 -25.73 5.81 -1.70
N LEU A 347 -24.68 6.61 -1.53
CA LEU A 347 -24.49 7.86 -2.27
C LEU A 347 -23.44 7.66 -3.35
N VAL A 348 -23.82 8.01 -4.58
CA VAL A 348 -23.03 7.77 -5.78
C VAL A 348 -22.79 9.09 -6.50
N GLY A 349 -21.53 9.39 -6.79
CA GLY A 349 -21.19 10.48 -7.69
C GLY A 349 -21.52 10.19 -9.14
N VAL A 350 -21.81 11.24 -9.89
CA VAL A 350 -22.22 11.25 -11.30
C VAL A 350 -21.50 12.36 -12.07
N VAL A 351 -21.59 12.32 -13.39
CA VAL A 351 -21.20 13.45 -14.24
C VAL A 351 -22.46 14.24 -14.56
N SER A 352 -22.55 15.47 -14.09
CA SER A 352 -23.73 16.32 -14.26
C SER A 352 -23.33 17.80 -14.24
N GLY A 353 -23.93 18.61 -15.11
CA GLY A 353 -23.68 20.06 -15.17
C GLY A 353 -22.22 20.45 -15.41
N GLY A 354 -21.43 19.62 -16.10
CA GLY A 354 -19.99 19.84 -16.33
C GLY A 354 -19.08 19.51 -15.15
N LEU A 355 -19.64 18.98 -14.05
CA LEU A 355 -18.89 18.55 -12.87
C LEU A 355 -18.84 17.02 -12.80
N ASP A 356 -17.66 16.47 -12.48
CA ASP A 356 -17.48 15.04 -12.20
C ASP A 356 -17.37 14.83 -10.68
N SER A 357 -18.31 14.08 -10.11
CA SER A 357 -18.28 13.68 -8.71
C SER A 357 -18.05 12.19 -8.50
N ARG A 358 -17.77 11.42 -9.55
CA ARG A 358 -17.67 9.95 -9.50
C ARG A 358 -16.51 9.43 -8.64
N ASP A 359 -15.59 10.31 -8.21
CA ASP A 359 -14.61 10.03 -7.16
C ASP A 359 -15.26 9.79 -5.80
N VAL A 360 -16.51 10.20 -5.59
CA VAL A 360 -17.26 9.98 -4.35
C VAL A 360 -18.18 8.76 -4.52
N TYR A 361 -17.96 7.76 -3.68
CA TYR A 361 -18.89 6.67 -3.46
C TYR A 361 -18.92 6.32 -1.97
N LEU A 362 -20.12 6.38 -1.39
CA LEU A 362 -20.38 6.10 0.01
C LEU A 362 -21.41 4.97 0.09
N LYS A 363 -20.92 3.75 0.25
CA LYS A 363 -21.72 2.56 0.47
C LYS A 363 -22.30 2.57 1.88
N ASP A 364 -23.56 2.17 2.03
CA ASP A 364 -24.23 2.02 3.32
C ASP A 364 -24.09 3.26 4.22
N VAL A 365 -24.47 4.42 3.66
CA VAL A 365 -24.39 5.70 4.34
C VAL A 365 -25.36 5.76 5.52
N ARG A 366 -24.90 6.29 6.65
CA ARG A 366 -25.65 6.33 7.91
C ARG A 366 -25.75 7.76 8.43
N PHE A 367 -26.96 8.29 8.45
CA PHE A 367 -27.25 9.59 9.02
C PHE A 367 -28.03 9.48 10.33
N GLN A 368 -27.71 10.34 11.29
CA GLN A 368 -28.50 10.58 12.49
C GLN A 368 -29.12 11.97 12.47
N VAL A 369 -30.40 12.07 12.83
CA VAL A 369 -31.08 13.36 13.01
C VAL A 369 -30.79 13.87 14.41
N LYS A 370 -30.08 15.00 14.51
CA LYS A 370 -29.66 15.60 15.77
C LYS A 370 -30.63 16.64 16.28
N SER A 371 -31.22 17.42 15.39
CA SER A 371 -32.27 18.38 15.73
C SER A 371 -33.19 18.59 14.54
N ALA A 372 -34.41 19.01 14.84
CA ALA A 372 -35.40 19.43 13.86
C ALA A 372 -36.21 20.58 14.45
N HIS A 373 -36.43 21.62 13.66
CA HIS A 373 -37.22 22.77 14.04
C HIS A 373 -38.20 23.12 12.92
N TYR A 374 -39.48 23.25 13.25
CA TYR A 374 -40.50 23.71 12.31
C TYR A 374 -40.79 25.19 12.53
N ASP A 375 -40.48 26.01 11.52
CA ASP A 375 -40.85 27.41 11.47
C ASP A 375 -42.14 27.57 10.67
N LYS A 376 -43.20 27.97 11.37
CA LYS A 376 -44.53 28.15 10.80
C LYS A 376 -44.61 29.35 9.86
N ASP A 377 -43.93 30.45 10.17
CA ASP A 377 -44.00 31.70 9.41
C ASP A 377 -43.20 31.56 8.10
N ALA A 378 -42.04 30.89 8.17
CA ALA A 378 -41.24 30.59 6.99
C ALA A 378 -41.75 29.37 6.20
N ALA A 379 -42.66 28.58 6.78
CA ALA A 379 -43.11 27.28 6.25
C ALA A 379 -41.91 26.35 5.93
N THR A 380 -40.98 26.22 6.88
CA THR A 380 -39.77 25.40 6.74
C THR A 380 -39.53 24.45 7.89
N VAL A 381 -38.87 23.32 7.61
CA VAL A 381 -38.30 22.43 8.62
C VAL A 381 -36.78 22.46 8.49
N THR A 382 -36.10 22.97 9.50
CA THR A 382 -34.63 22.96 9.58
C THR A 382 -34.18 21.72 10.33
N ILE A 383 -33.38 20.87 9.67
CA ILE A 383 -32.94 19.58 10.18
C ILE A 383 -31.41 19.55 10.23
N LYS A 384 -30.85 19.26 11.41
CA LYS A 384 -29.41 18.99 11.57
C LYS A 384 -29.18 17.49 11.48
N LEU A 385 -28.40 17.07 10.49
CA LEU A 385 -28.03 15.69 10.24
C LEU A 385 -26.56 15.47 10.58
N GLU A 386 -26.22 14.34 11.16
CA GLU A 386 -24.84 13.89 11.33
C GLU A 386 -24.59 12.66 10.45
N LEU A 387 -23.56 12.71 9.61
CA LEU A 387 -23.01 11.54 8.95
C LEU A 387 -22.18 10.75 9.96
N THR A 388 -22.63 9.53 10.27
CA THR A 388 -22.04 8.66 11.30
C THR A 388 -21.31 7.45 10.70
N GLY A 389 -21.43 7.23 9.39
CA GLY A 389 -20.93 6.02 8.77
C GLY A 389 -21.09 5.94 7.26
N ALA A 390 -20.12 5.33 6.60
CA ALA A 390 -20.15 4.91 5.19
C ALA A 390 -18.92 4.02 4.90
N ASN A 391 -18.96 3.19 3.87
CA ASN A 391 -17.84 2.34 3.44
C ASN A 391 -17.25 1.50 4.58
N GLU A 392 -18.12 0.96 5.45
CA GLU A 392 -17.75 0.16 6.64
C GLU A 392 -16.94 0.94 7.69
N GLN A 393 -16.72 2.24 7.51
CA GLN A 393 -16.09 3.13 8.47
C GLN A 393 -17.15 3.84 9.32
N ALA A 394 -16.82 4.06 10.59
CA ALA A 394 -17.53 4.97 11.47
C ALA A 394 -16.97 6.39 11.29
N PHE A 395 -17.85 7.37 11.40
CA PHE A 395 -17.50 8.78 11.27
C PHE A 395 -17.87 9.47 12.56
N ASP A 396 -16.91 10.18 13.14
CA ASP A 396 -17.18 11.08 14.23
C ASP A 396 -17.19 12.52 13.70
N GLY A 397 -18.38 13.12 13.67
CA GLY A 397 -18.50 14.57 13.69
C GLY A 397 -18.77 15.31 12.37
N GLY A 398 -19.38 14.72 11.34
CA GLY A 398 -19.80 15.46 10.14
C GLY A 398 -21.25 15.95 10.20
N THR A 399 -21.54 17.22 10.54
CA THR A 399 -22.93 17.71 10.55
C THR A 399 -23.28 18.55 9.33
N THR A 400 -24.40 18.25 8.68
CA THR A 400 -24.96 19.05 7.58
C THR A 400 -26.36 19.53 7.96
N THR A 401 -26.76 20.70 7.43
CA THR A 401 -28.09 21.27 7.67
C THR A 401 -28.92 21.15 6.41
N LEU A 402 -30.08 20.50 6.53
CA LEU A 402 -31.08 20.41 5.49
C LEU A 402 -32.26 21.30 5.86
N VAL A 403 -32.61 22.23 4.97
CA VAL A 403 -33.79 23.08 5.12
C VAL A 403 -34.85 22.62 4.14
N VAL A 404 -35.87 21.94 4.65
CA VAL A 404 -37.05 21.55 3.85
C VAL A 404 -37.98 22.74 3.74
N ARG A 405 -38.35 23.09 2.51
CA ARG A 405 -39.11 24.31 2.21
C ARG A 405 -40.55 23.98 1.83
N SER A 406 -41.40 25.01 1.76
CA SER A 406 -42.78 24.87 1.29
C SER A 406 -43.60 23.86 2.12
N VAL A 407 -43.29 23.74 3.41
CA VAL A 407 -43.97 22.83 4.34
C VAL A 407 -45.23 23.51 4.87
N ARG A 408 -46.28 23.50 4.04
CA ARG A 408 -47.59 24.08 4.37
C ARG A 408 -48.45 23.02 5.06
N LEU A 409 -48.96 23.33 6.24
CA LEU A 409 -49.76 22.46 7.10
C LEU A 409 -51.25 22.80 7.03
#